data_AF-T5A5W6-F1
#
_entry.id   AF-T5A5W6-F1
#
_cell.length_a   1.000
_cell.length_b   1.000
_cell.length_c   1.000
_cell.angle_alpha   90.00
_cell.angle_beta   90.00
_cell.angle_gamma   90.00
#
_symmetry.space_group_name_H-M   'P 1'
#
loop_
_entity.id
_entity.type
_entity.pdbx_description
1 polymer ?
#
loop_
_entity_poly.entity_id
_entity_poly.type
_entity_poly.pdbx_seq_one_letter_code
_entity_poly.pdbx_strand_id
1 'polypeptide(L)'
;MFATLVRRLGHVGKEPVAKRLPLTIFTNPHKAKKLWPPDFRELNPQQQLRFEKKYKRRVRLAGHSPRWIKGTKYAQLIVTAGWSPLQDRP
;
A
#
# COMPACT_ATOMS: atom_id res chain seq x y z
N MET A 1 12.45 -1.53 -26.03
CA MET A 1 12.37 -0.79 -24.75
C MET A 1 11.69 0.59 -24.86
N PHE A 2 11.73 1.30 -26.00
CA PHE A 2 11.18 2.67 -26.13
C PHE A 2 9.72 2.79 -26.58
N ALA A 3 9.09 1.71 -27.07
CA ALA A 3 7.70 1.72 -27.54
C ALA A 3 6.68 2.09 -26.42
N THR A 4 7.03 1.81 -25.16
CA THR A 4 6.20 2.14 -24.00
C THR A 4 6.20 3.63 -23.64
N LEU A 5 7.22 4.39 -24.06
CA LEU A 5 7.30 5.84 -23.87
C LEU A 5 6.45 6.57 -24.91
N VAL A 6 6.53 6.16 -26.18
CA VAL A 6 5.70 6.71 -27.27
C VAL A 6 4.21 6.49 -26.99
N ARG A 7 3.85 5.30 -26.49
CA ARG A 7 2.45 5.00 -26.10
C ARG A 7 1.95 5.89 -24.96
N ARG A 8 2.83 6.34 -24.06
CA ARG A 8 2.44 7.21 -22.94
C ARG A 8 2.27 8.68 -23.33
N LEU A 9 3.08 9.19 -24.25
CA LEU A 9 2.91 10.57 -24.77
C LEU A 9 1.57 10.77 -25.48
N GLY A 10 1.10 9.77 -26.23
CA GLY A 10 -0.19 9.85 -26.95
C GLY A 10 -1.45 9.84 -26.06
N HIS A 11 -1.32 9.56 -24.76
CA HIS A 11 -2.44 9.52 -23.81
C HIS A 11 -2.66 10.83 -23.04
N VAL A 12 -1.79 11.84 -23.18
CA VAL A 12 -1.87 13.11 -22.43
C VAL A 12 -3.03 14.02 -22.91
N GLY A 13 -3.60 13.76 -24.09
CA GLY A 13 -4.60 14.67 -24.72
C GLY A 13 -6.04 14.17 -24.79
N LYS A 14 -6.38 12.98 -24.25
CA LYS A 14 -7.74 12.43 -24.32
C LYS A 14 -8.36 12.35 -22.93
N GLU A 15 -8.78 13.50 -22.42
CA GLU A 15 -9.61 13.60 -21.22
C GLU A 15 -11.10 13.51 -21.60
N PRO A 16 -11.80 12.37 -21.46
CA PRO A 16 -13.20 12.45 -21.10
C PRO A 16 -13.24 12.87 -19.62
N VAL A 17 -13.37 14.19 -19.44
CA VAL A 17 -13.70 14.91 -18.20
C VAL A 17 -15.10 14.51 -17.71
N ALA A 18 -15.40 13.22 -17.61
CA ALA A 18 -16.40 12.74 -16.69
C ALA A 18 -15.70 12.68 -15.35
N LYS A 19 -15.67 13.83 -14.66
CA LYS A 19 -15.32 13.94 -13.24
C LYS A 19 -16.21 12.98 -12.46
N ARG A 20 -15.79 11.71 -12.36
CA ARG A 20 -16.45 10.73 -11.53
C ARG A 20 -16.18 11.18 -10.12
N LEU A 21 -17.21 11.75 -9.50
CA LEU A 21 -17.22 12.00 -8.06
C LEU A 21 -16.57 10.81 -7.36
N PRO A 22 -15.75 11.03 -6.31
CA PRO A 22 -15.16 9.92 -5.58
C PRO A 22 -16.30 8.96 -5.22
N LEU A 23 -16.16 7.71 -5.67
CA LEU A 23 -17.15 6.68 -5.40
C LEU A 23 -17.09 6.39 -3.90
N THR A 24 -17.86 7.15 -3.14
CA THR A 24 -18.05 6.92 -1.72
C THR A 24 -18.85 5.62 -1.54
N ILE A 25 -18.81 5.06 -0.33
CA ILE A 25 -19.52 3.82 0.01
C ILE A 25 -21.02 3.92 -0.38
N PHE A 26 -21.60 5.12 -0.28
CA PHE A 26 -23.00 5.39 -0.58
C PHE A 26 -23.30 5.70 -2.06
N THR A 27 -22.33 6.25 -2.81
CA THR A 27 -22.50 6.63 -4.22
C THR A 27 -21.98 5.60 -5.23
N ASN A 28 -21.48 4.45 -4.79
CA ASN A 28 -20.90 3.44 -5.68
C ASN A 28 -21.99 2.58 -6.38
N PRO A 29 -22.09 2.60 -7.72
CA PRO A 29 -23.03 1.74 -8.47
C PRO A 29 -22.65 0.25 -8.41
N HIS A 30 -21.39 -0.08 -8.11
CA HIS A 30 -20.91 -1.45 -7.96
C HIS A 30 -20.75 -1.79 -6.48
N LYS A 31 -21.83 -2.31 -5.86
CA LYS A 31 -21.80 -2.76 -4.45
C LYS A 31 -21.18 -4.15 -4.35
N ALA A 32 -20.40 -4.38 -3.30
CA ALA A 32 -19.85 -5.70 -3.02
C ALA A 32 -20.98 -6.67 -2.67
N LYS A 33 -21.07 -7.81 -3.38
CA LYS A 33 -22.08 -8.86 -3.09
C LYS A 33 -21.97 -9.42 -1.67
N LYS A 34 -20.74 -9.44 -1.13
CA LYS A 34 -20.44 -9.87 0.23
C LYS A 34 -19.88 -8.68 0.98
N LEU A 35 -20.56 -8.27 2.06
CA LEU A 35 -20.05 -7.24 2.95
C LEU A 35 -18.75 -7.76 3.59
N TRP A 36 -17.73 -6.92 3.56
CA TRP A 36 -16.50 -7.12 4.30
C TRP A 36 -16.43 -5.98 5.32
N PRO A 37 -16.03 -6.19 6.57
CA PRO A 37 -15.62 -7.44 7.20
C PRO A 37 -16.82 -8.33 7.59
N PRO A 38 -16.64 -9.66 7.63
CA PRO A 38 -17.64 -10.53 8.23
C PRO A 38 -17.69 -10.29 9.75
N ASP A 39 -18.88 -10.34 10.33
CA ASP A 39 -19.05 -10.23 11.77
C ASP A 39 -18.41 -11.45 12.47
N PHE A 40 -17.29 -11.21 13.14
CA PHE A 40 -16.51 -12.28 13.76
C PHE A 40 -17.27 -13.01 14.88
N ARG A 41 -18.32 -12.39 15.45
CA ARG A 41 -19.16 -12.97 16.49
C ARG A 41 -20.13 -14.03 15.96
N GLU A 42 -20.47 -13.95 14.68
CA GLU A 42 -21.40 -14.88 14.02
C GLU A 42 -20.67 -16.06 13.35
N LEU A 43 -19.33 -16.01 13.30
CA LEU A 43 -18.51 -17.05 12.68
C LEU A 43 -18.34 -18.25 13.59
N ASN A 44 -18.29 -19.44 12.98
CA ASN A 44 -17.87 -20.66 13.67
C ASN A 44 -16.44 -20.47 14.24
N PRO A 45 -16.15 -20.90 15.49
CA PRO A 45 -14.82 -20.85 16.09
C PRO A 45 -13.69 -21.37 15.19
N GLN A 46 -13.94 -22.42 14.40
CA GLN A 46 -12.93 -22.95 13.48
C GLN A 46 -12.59 -21.96 12.36
N GLN A 47 -13.58 -21.23 11.85
CA GLN A 47 -13.38 -20.21 10.82
C GLN A 47 -12.63 -19.01 11.40
N GLN A 48 -12.99 -18.58 12.61
CA GLN A 48 -12.29 -17.51 13.33
C GLN A 48 -10.79 -17.83 13.49
N LEU A 49 -10.45 -19.03 13.97
CA LEU A 49 -9.04 -19.47 14.10
C LEU A 49 -8.29 -19.47 12.75
N ARG A 50 -8.95 -19.86 11.65
CA ARG A 50 -8.36 -19.80 10.30
C ARG A 50 -8.06 -18.36 9.88
N PHE A 51 -8.98 -17.43 10.16
CA PHE A 51 -8.77 -16.02 9.86
C PHE A 51 -7.65 -15.41 10.71
N GLU A 52 -7.61 -15.71 12.01
CA GLU A 52 -6.53 -15.27 12.89
C GLU A 52 -5.16 -15.75 12.43
N LYS A 53 -5.04 -17.04 12.08
CA LYS A 53 -3.79 -17.60 11.54
C LYS A 53 -3.38 -16.91 10.25
N LYS A 54 -4.34 -16.67 9.33
CA LYS A 54 -4.09 -15.96 8.07
C LYS A 54 -3.64 -14.51 8.32
N TYR A 55 -4.27 -13.80 9.26
CA TYR A 55 -3.92 -12.43 9.63
C TYR A 55 -2.50 -12.37 10.20
N LYS A 56 -2.20 -13.18 11.23
CA LYS A 56 -0.87 -13.25 11.85
C LYS A 56 0.24 -13.55 10.83
N ARG A 57 -0.01 -14.47 9.89
CA ARG A 57 0.92 -14.77 8.79
C ARG A 57 1.17 -13.54 7.91
N ARG A 58 0.11 -12.82 7.51
CA ARG A 58 0.23 -11.64 6.65
C ARG A 58 0.97 -10.50 7.34
N VAL A 59 0.68 -10.24 8.62
CA VAL A 59 1.40 -9.24 9.42
C VAL A 59 2.88 -9.61 9.52
N ARG A 60 3.20 -10.88 9.79
CA ARG A 60 4.58 -11.35 9.81
C ARG A 60 5.28 -11.13 8.48
N LEU A 61 4.66 -11.49 7.36
CA LEU A 61 5.23 -11.31 6.02
C LEU A 61 5.40 -9.83 5.65
N ALA A 62 4.42 -8.98 5.96
CA ALA A 62 4.49 -7.54 5.74
C ALA A 62 5.61 -6.89 6.57
N GLY A 63 5.81 -7.36 7.81
CA GLY A 63 6.93 -6.94 8.67
C GLY A 63 8.28 -7.54 8.28
N HIS A 64 8.30 -8.60 7.48
CA HIS A 64 9.50 -9.29 7.03
C HIS A 64 10.09 -8.62 5.77
N SER A 65 10.38 -7.32 5.85
CA SER A 65 11.15 -6.65 4.79
C SER A 65 12.59 -7.20 4.77
N PRO A 66 13.23 -7.34 3.59
CA PRO A 66 14.65 -7.69 3.51
C PRO A 66 15.49 -6.75 4.39
N ARG A 67 16.27 -7.33 5.31
CA ARG A 67 17.04 -6.59 6.33
C ARG A 67 17.88 -5.47 5.71
N TRP A 68 18.43 -5.70 4.52
CA TRP A 68 19.22 -4.73 3.79
C TRP A 68 18.47 -3.44 3.41
N ILE A 69 17.25 -3.58 2.86
CA ILE A 69 16.41 -2.42 2.49
C ILE A 69 16.01 -1.63 3.73
N LYS A 70 15.76 -2.33 4.84
CA LYS A 70 15.44 -1.67 6.12
C LYS A 70 16.65 -0.88 6.66
N GLY A 71 17.84 -1.48 6.59
CA GLY A 71 19.10 -0.85 7.00
C GLY A 71 19.43 0.41 6.22
N THR A 72 19.33 0.36 4.87
CA THR A 72 19.59 1.54 4.02
C THR A 72 18.61 2.69 4.31
N LYS A 73 17.34 2.40 4.56
CA LYS A 73 16.35 3.42 4.97
C LYS A 73 16.67 4.05 6.33
N TYR A 74 17.11 3.26 7.31
CA TYR A 74 17.56 3.81 8.59
C TYR A 74 18.81 4.67 8.45
N ALA A 75 19.79 4.23 7.67
CA ALA A 75 20.98 5.02 7.37
C ALA A 75 20.61 6.35 6.69
N GLN A 76 19.70 6.32 5.71
CA GLN A 76 19.20 7.53 5.05
C GLN A 76 18.50 8.47 6.04
N LEU A 77 17.67 7.93 6.95
CA LEU A 77 17.03 8.73 8.00
C LEU A 77 18.05 9.35 8.96
N ILE A 78 19.07 8.61 9.39
CA ILE A 78 20.15 9.10 10.25
C ILE A 78 20.90 10.26 9.57
N VAL A 79 21.25 10.10 8.29
CA VAL A 79 21.94 11.13 7.50
C VAL A 79 21.04 12.37 7.32
N THR A 80 19.76 12.18 7.00
CA THR A 80 18.84 13.30 6.72
C THR A 80 18.38 14.01 8.01
N ALA A 81 18.26 13.29 9.12
CA ALA A 81 17.83 13.83 10.41
C ALA A 81 18.94 14.57 11.18
N GLY A 82 20.14 14.71 10.59
CA GLY A 82 21.18 15.58 11.15
C GLY A 82 22.33 14.86 11.84
N TRP A 83 22.57 13.57 11.61
CA TRP A 83 23.90 13.01 11.85
C TRP A 83 24.80 13.39 10.67
N SER A 84 25.33 14.60 10.71
CA SER A 84 26.31 15.11 9.75
C SER A 84 27.70 14.98 10.38
N PRO A 85 28.47 13.92 10.10
CA PRO A 85 29.83 13.75 10.65
C PRO A 85 30.87 14.69 10.01
N LEU A 86 30.45 15.74 9.32
CA LEU A 86 31.29 16.65 8.52
C LEU A 86 30.95 18.14 8.74
N GLN A 87 30.36 18.51 9.88
CA GLN A 87 30.10 19.93 10.22
C GLN A 87 31.29 20.59 10.95
N ASP A 88 32.31 19.82 11.33
CA ASP A 88 33.55 20.33 11.95
C ASP A 88 34.74 20.14 10.99
N ARG A 89 34.82 20.96 9.94
CA ARG A 89 36.10 21.23 9.27
C ARG A 89 36.42 22.72 9.45
N PRO A 90 37.61 23.09 9.95
CA PRO A 90 38.01 24.48 10.12
C PRO A 90 38.08 25.21 8.78
#